data_AF-A0A5C8M8D7-F1
#
_entry.id   AF-A0A5C8M8D7-F1
#
_cell.length_a   1.000
_cell.length_b   1.000
_cell.length_c   1.000
_cell.angle_alpha   90.00
_cell.angle_beta   90.00
_cell.angle_gamma   90.00
#
_symmetry.space_group_name_H-M   'P 1'
#
loop_
_entity.id
_entity.type
_entity.pdbx_description
1 polymer ?
#
loop_
_entity_poly.entity_id
_entity_poly.type
_entity_poly.pdbx_seq_one_letter_code
_entity_poly.pdbx_strand_id
1 'polypeptide(L)' 'PDLPPPPFVMEALSRYASDPKAYGYTLKGRREFHEAVAFYYQTAHHVTLHPETEIMYAIGSQDGLVHENIRRKPTAL' A
#
# COMPACT_ATOMS: atom_id res chain seq x y z
N PRO A 1 10.26 -5.23 -15.43
CA PRO A 1 10.28 -6.64 -14.97
C PRO A 1 9.94 -7.52 -16.15
N ASP A 2 10.70 -8.60 -16.37
CA ASP A 2 10.60 -9.39 -17.60
C ASP A 2 9.60 -10.56 -17.48
N LEU A 3 9.17 -10.88 -16.26
CA LEU A 3 8.19 -11.94 -15.98
C LEU A 3 6.79 -11.37 -15.76
N PRO A 4 5.73 -12.08 -16.17
CA PRO A 4 4.36 -11.69 -15.88
C PRO A 4 4.06 -11.79 -14.37
N PRO A 5 3.03 -11.06 -13.88
CA PRO A 5 2.57 -11.20 -12.50
C PRO A 5 2.07 -12.62 -12.20
N PRO A 6 2.12 -13.07 -10.94
CA PRO A 6 1.51 -14.35 -10.54
C PRO A 6 0.02 -14.44 -10.91
N PRO A 7 -0.51 -15.63 -11.27
CA PRO A 7 -1.90 -15.78 -11.70
C PRO A 7 -2.95 -15.23 -10.72
N PHE A 8 -2.77 -15.44 -9.41
CA PHE A 8 -3.71 -14.97 -8.39
C PHE A 8 -3.82 -13.43 -8.33
N VAL A 9 -2.76 -12.71 -8.72
CA VAL A 9 -2.77 -11.24 -8.80
C VAL A 9 -3.60 -10.80 -10.00
N MET A 10 -3.39 -11.42 -11.16
CA MET A 10 -4.15 -11.12 -12.38
C MET A 10 -5.65 -11.43 -12.20
N GLU A 11 -5.98 -12.53 -11.53
CA GLU A 11 -7.37 -12.90 -11.21
C GLU A 11 -8.03 -11.88 -10.27
N ALA A 12 -7.34 -11.50 -9.18
CA ALA A 12 -7.86 -10.50 -8.25
C ALA A 12 -8.10 -9.16 -8.94
N LEU A 13 -7.17 -8.71 -9.79
CA LEU A 13 -7.31 -7.50 -10.58
C LEU A 13 -8.52 -7.59 -11.52
N SER A 14 -8.65 -8.68 -12.28
CA SER A 14 -9.77 -8.89 -13.20
C SER A 14 -11.13 -8.87 -12.47
N ARG A 15 -11.21 -9.55 -11.33
CA ARG A 15 -12.41 -9.59 -10.50
C ARG A 15 -12.83 -8.21 -10.01
N TYR A 16 -11.91 -7.45 -9.42
CA TYR A 16 -12.22 -6.11 -8.89
C TYR A 16 -12.44 -5.07 -9.99
N ALA A 17 -11.76 -5.21 -11.14
CA ALA A 17 -12.03 -4.37 -12.30
C ALA A 17 -13.42 -4.61 -12.91
N SER A 18 -14.02 -5.78 -12.67
CA SER A 18 -15.37 -6.09 -13.16
C SER A 18 -16.47 -5.75 -12.14
N ASP A 19 -16.13 -5.34 -10.92
CA ASP A 19 -17.08 -5.02 -9.86
C ASP A 19 -17.44 -3.52 -9.88
N PRO A 20 -18.69 -3.14 -10.22
CA PRO A 20 -19.12 -1.75 -10.23
C PRO A 20 -18.98 -1.03 -8.87
N LYS A 21 -18.91 -1.78 -7.76
CA LYS A 21 -18.74 -1.23 -6.42
C LYS A 21 -17.28 -0.87 -6.09
N ALA A 22 -16.32 -1.31 -6.90
CA ALA A 22 -14.89 -1.10 -6.64
C ALA A 22 -14.37 0.29 -7.07
N TYR A 23 -15.21 1.12 -7.69
CA TYR A 23 -14.84 2.43 -8.24
C TYR A 23 -15.01 3.61 -7.27
N GLY A 24 -15.27 3.34 -6.00
CA GLY A 24 -15.32 4.38 -4.96
C GLY A 24 -13.95 5.02 -4.72
N TYR A 25 -13.93 6.32 -4.44
CA TYR A 25 -12.69 7.02 -4.08
C TYR A 25 -12.13 6.48 -2.75
N THR A 26 -10.85 6.09 -2.80
CA THR A 26 -10.10 5.66 -1.62
C THR A 26 -9.28 6.85 -1.12
N LEU A 27 -9.72 7.49 -0.04
CA LEU A 27 -9.01 8.62 0.60
C LEU A 27 -7.89 8.15 1.53
N LYS A 28 -8.00 6.93 2.06
CA LYS A 28 -7.01 6.24 2.90
C LYS A 28 -6.99 4.77 2.50
N GLY A 29 -5.86 4.10 2.69
CA GLY A 29 -5.74 2.67 2.41
C GLY A 29 -6.79 1.89 3.21
N ARG A 30 -7.33 0.82 2.61
CA ARG A 30 -8.27 -0.05 3.31
C ARG A 30 -7.57 -0.72 4.51
N ARG A 31 -8.31 -0.94 5.59
CA ARG A 31 -7.76 -1.58 6.81
C ARG A 31 -7.07 -2.91 6.50
N GLU A 32 -7.68 -3.71 5.62
CA GLU A 32 -7.17 -5.00 5.18
C GLU A 32 -5.82 -4.89 4.46
N PHE A 33 -5.58 -3.78 3.74
CA PHE A 33 -4.28 -3.53 3.11
C PHE A 33 -3.22 -3.25 4.18
N HIS A 34 -3.51 -2.40 5.17
CA HIS A 34 -2.56 -2.10 6.23
C HIS A 34 -2.24 -3.33 7.08
N GLU A 35 -3.24 -4.12 7.46
CA GLU A 35 -3.05 -5.38 8.20
C GLU A 35 -2.20 -6.38 7.41
N ALA A 36 -2.44 -6.53 6.11
CA ALA A 36 -1.65 -7.41 5.25
C ALA A 36 -0.19 -6.96 5.13
N VAL A 37 0.08 -5.66 5.01
CA VAL A 37 1.44 -5.12 4.97
C VAL A 37 2.15 -5.32 6.31
N ALA A 38 1.50 -5.02 7.44
CA ALA A 38 2.06 -5.26 8.76
C ALA A 38 2.44 -6.73 8.96
N PHE A 39 1.56 -7.64 8.56
CA PHE A 39 1.80 -9.08 8.61
C PHE A 39 2.97 -9.51 7.71
N TYR A 40 3.04 -8.99 6.48
CA TYR A 40 4.15 -9.26 5.57
C TYR A 40 5.50 -8.81 6.17
N TYR A 41 5.58 -7.61 6.72
CA TYR A 41 6.81 -7.11 7.36
C TYR A 41 7.19 -7.92 8.59
N GLN A 42 6.23 -8.33 9.41
CA GLN A 42 6.49 -9.18 10.57
C GLN A 42 7.06 -10.56 10.15
N THR A 43 6.51 -11.16 9.10
CA THR A 43 6.88 -12.52 8.68
C THR A 43 8.14 -12.57 7.83
N ALA A 44 8.28 -11.66 6.87
CA ALA A 44 9.41 -11.63 5.94
C ALA A 44 10.65 -10.91 6.50
N HIS A 45 10.44 -9.94 7.41
CA HIS A 45 11.50 -9.04 7.88
C HIS A 45 11.60 -8.94 9.42
N HIS A 46 10.70 -9.58 10.17
CA HIS A 46 10.66 -9.51 11.64
C HIS A 46 10.53 -8.09 12.20
N VAL A 47 9.89 -7.21 11.42
CA VAL A 47 9.57 -5.83 11.81
C VAL A 47 8.10 -5.74 12.19
N THR A 48 7.83 -5.31 13.43
CA THR A 48 6.46 -5.03 13.88
C THR A 48 6.08 -3.61 13.50
N LEU A 49 4.98 -3.46 12.75
CA LEU A 49 4.42 -2.17 12.34
C LEU A 49 2.98 -2.04 12.85
N HIS A 50 2.63 -0.86 13.36
CA HIS A 50 1.25 -0.51 13.71
C HIS A 50 0.46 -0.14 12.44
N PRO A 51 -0.58 -0.91 12.06
CA PRO A 51 -1.22 -0.78 10.75
C PRO A 51 -1.88 0.58 10.51
N GLU A 52 -2.31 1.28 11.55
CA GLU A 52 -3.00 2.58 11.37
C GLU A 52 -2.07 3.78 11.29
N THR A 53 -0.81 3.66 11.75
CA THR A 53 0.05 4.82 12.00
C THR A 53 1.40 4.74 11.29
N GLU A 54 1.87 3.53 11.00
CA GLU A 54 3.21 3.28 10.45
C GLU A 54 3.18 2.78 8.99
N ILE A 55 1.99 2.71 8.38
CA ILE A 55 1.80 2.25 7.01
C ILE A 55 1.04 3.30 6.21
N MET A 56 1.58 3.60 5.02
CA MET A 56 0.99 4.50 4.04
C MET A 56 1.03 3.80 2.67
N TYR A 57 -0.02 3.95 1.87
CA TYR A 57 -0.02 3.52 0.48
C TYR A 57 0.35 4.70 -0.42
N ALA A 58 1.06 4.41 -1.51
CA ALA A 58 1.45 5.39 -2.51
C ALA A 58 1.31 4.78 -3.90
N ILE A 59 1.20 5.62 -4.93
CA ILE A 59 1.15 5.15 -6.32
C ILE A 59 2.58 4.92 -6.80
N GLY A 60 3.15 3.81 -6.33
CA GLY A 60 4.53 3.43 -6.60
C GLY A 60 5.55 4.08 -5.65
N SER A 61 6.78 3.58 -5.70
CA SER A 61 7.84 3.99 -4.77
C SER A 61 8.33 5.43 -4.98
N GLN A 62 8.28 5.95 -6.21
CA GLN A 62 8.66 7.33 -6.50
C GLN A 62 7.72 8.33 -5.81
N ASP A 63 6.41 8.08 -5.92
CA ASP A 63 5.38 8.86 -5.24
C ASP A 63 5.56 8.80 -3.71
N GLY A 64 5.83 7.60 -3.17
CA GLY A 64 6.11 7.41 -1.74
C GLY A 64 7.29 8.23 -1.23
N LEU A 65 8.42 8.24 -1.95
CA LEU A 65 9.61 9.01 -1.58
C LEU A 65 9.35 10.52 -1.56
N VAL A 66 8.55 11.03 -2.50
CA VAL A 66 8.16 12.44 -2.54
C VAL A 66 7.32 12.80 -1.30
N HIS A 67 6.34 11.96 -0.97
CA HIS A 67 5.44 12.19 0.17
C HIS A 67 6.15 12.09 1.53
N GLU A 68 7.08 11.14 1.71
CA GLU A 68 7.90 11.05 2.92
C GLU A 68 8.74 12.31 3.13
N ASN A 69 9.38 12.82 2.07
CA ASN A 69 10.17 14.04 2.14
C ASN A 69 9.31 15.27 2.50
N ILE A 70 8.05 15.32 2.08
CA ILE A 70 7.13 16.40 2.46
C ILE A 70 6.74 16.29 3.95
N ARG A 71 6.51 15.08 4.47
CA ARG A 71 6.15 14.87 5.89
C ARG A 71 7.31 15.16 6.85
N ARG A 72 8.56 15.09 6.36
CA ARG A 72 9.78 15.42 7.12
C ARG A 72 10.24 16.87 7.02
N LYS A 73 9.47 17.80 6.43
CA LYS A 73 9.87 19.22 6.48
C LYS A 73 10.08 19.64 7.93
N PRO A 74 11.28 20.11 8.31
CA PRO A 74 11.55 20.52 9.67
C PRO A 74 10.58 21.64 10.03
N THR A 75 9.96 21.51 11.19
CA THR A 75 9.39 22.66 11.89
C THR A 75 10.53 23.67 12.00
N ALA A 76 10.50 24.72 11.18
CA ALA A 76 11.41 25.84 11.35
C ALA A 76 11.13 26.42 12.74
N LEU A 77 12.17 26.43 13.57
CA LEU A 77 12.27 27.30 14.75
C LEU A 77 12.37 28.75 14.28
#